data_AF-A0A6N0BT85-F1
#
_entry.id   AF-A0A6N0BT85-F1
#
_cell.length_a   1.000
_cell.length_b   1.000
_cell.length_c   1.000
_cell.angle_alpha   90.00
_cell.angle_beta   90.00
_cell.angle_gamma   90.00
#
_symmetry.space_group_name_H-M   'P 1'
#
loop_
_entity.id
_entity.type
_entity.pdbx_description
1 polymer ?
#
loop_
_entity_poly.entity_id
_entity_poly.type
_entity_poly.pdbx_seq_one_letter_code
_entity_poly.pdbx_strand_id
1 'polypeptide(L)'
;MAQSQTGVHLPQRIPPISVKAQRGTLRITMPPEVLLNGQPARLAPGARIRNRNNLITVSGTFIGEDLPVRYTRDPLGLVFEVWVLSAEEAAADPLPPSYSSPPAN
;
A
#
# COMPACT_ATOMS: atom_id res chain seq x y z
N MET A 1 11.43 -32.32 23.81
CA MET A 1 12.22 -31.30 23.07
C MET A 1 11.34 -30.74 21.96
N ALA A 2 10.58 -29.68 22.28
CA ALA A 2 9.59 -29.09 21.38
C ALA A 2 10.20 -27.95 20.56
N GLN A 3 9.78 -27.83 19.30
CA GLN A 3 10.29 -26.82 18.36
C GLN A 3 9.38 -25.58 18.43
N SER A 4 9.92 -24.47 18.93
CA SER A 4 9.17 -23.21 19.04
C SER A 4 9.11 -22.51 17.68
N GLN A 5 7.93 -22.45 17.05
CA GLN A 5 7.75 -21.72 15.79
C GLN A 5 6.48 -20.85 15.82
N THR A 6 6.63 -19.63 16.35
CA THR A 6 5.60 -18.58 16.30
C THR A 6 5.66 -17.88 14.94
N GLY A 7 5.08 -18.53 13.92
CA GLY A 7 5.03 -17.98 12.56
C GLY A 7 3.83 -17.07 12.34
N VAL A 8 4.04 -15.75 12.36
CA VAL A 8 3.01 -14.76 11.98
C VAL A 8 2.87 -14.73 10.44
N HIS A 9 1.87 -15.45 9.91
CA HIS A 9 1.55 -15.42 8.48
C HIS A 9 0.83 -14.11 8.13
N LEU A 10 1.58 -13.13 7.64
CA LEU A 10 1.02 -11.92 7.04
C LEU A 10 0.77 -12.14 5.53
N PRO A 11 -0.38 -11.69 4.99
CA PRO A 11 -0.73 -11.94 3.59
C PRO A 11 0.24 -11.22 2.64
N GLN A 12 1.03 -12.00 1.92
CA GLN A 12 1.99 -11.50 0.94
C GLN A 12 1.30 -10.89 -0.28
N ARG A 13 1.52 -9.59 -0.49
CA ARG A 13 0.88 -8.81 -1.56
C ARG A 13 1.57 -9.03 -2.92
N ILE A 14 0.80 -9.50 -3.92
CA ILE A 14 1.30 -9.85 -5.26
C ILE A 14 0.54 -9.02 -6.32
N PRO A 15 1.19 -8.08 -7.04
CA PRO A 15 2.62 -7.77 -7.02
C PRO A 15 3.10 -7.06 -5.74
N PRO A 16 4.40 -7.19 -5.41
CA PRO A 16 5.03 -6.46 -4.32
C PRO A 16 4.94 -4.95 -4.54
N ILE A 17 5.00 -4.18 -3.45
CA ILE A 17 5.13 -2.73 -3.57
C ILE A 17 6.53 -2.43 -4.13
N SER A 18 6.62 -1.47 -5.04
CA SER A 18 7.93 -1.03 -5.55
C SER A 18 8.80 -0.53 -4.40
N VAL A 19 10.06 -0.96 -4.34
CA VAL A 19 11.05 -0.47 -3.37
C VAL A 19 11.33 1.04 -3.51
N LYS A 20 10.96 1.64 -4.64
CA LYS A 20 11.01 3.09 -4.90
C LYS A 20 9.75 3.84 -4.41
N ALA A 21 8.75 3.13 -3.87
CA ALA A 21 7.53 3.75 -3.37
C ALA A 21 7.75 4.34 -1.98
N GLN A 22 7.56 5.65 -1.87
CA GLN A 22 7.63 6.39 -0.62
C GLN A 22 6.39 6.11 0.23
N ARG A 23 6.55 6.00 1.54
CA ARG A 23 5.42 5.93 2.49
C ARG A 23 4.88 7.34 2.74
N GLY A 24 3.57 7.46 2.89
CA GLY A 24 2.92 8.70 3.33
C GLY A 24 1.43 8.49 3.56
N THR A 25 0.73 9.49 4.06
CA THR A 25 -0.72 9.44 4.22
C THR A 25 -1.38 10.11 3.02
N LEU A 26 -2.17 9.38 2.22
CA LEU A 26 -2.94 9.96 1.14
C LEU A 26 -4.37 10.22 1.62
N ARG A 27 -4.82 11.46 1.47
CA ARG A 27 -6.19 11.88 1.67
C ARG A 27 -6.73 12.44 0.37
N ILE A 28 -7.73 11.78 -0.19
CA ILE A 28 -8.28 12.16 -1.49
C ILE A 28 -9.32 13.25 -1.27
N THR A 29 -9.09 14.46 -1.81
CA THR A 29 -10.00 15.60 -1.63
C THR A 29 -10.95 15.72 -2.82
N MET A 30 -10.41 16.00 -4.01
CA MET A 30 -11.17 16.11 -5.26
C MET A 30 -10.30 15.63 -6.43
N PRO A 31 -10.39 14.35 -6.86
CA PRO A 31 -9.51 13.82 -7.89
C PRO A 31 -9.57 14.68 -9.17
N PRO A 32 -8.42 15.05 -9.79
CA PRO A 32 -7.07 14.52 -9.58
C PRO A 32 -6.27 15.17 -8.42
N GLU A 33 -6.82 16.15 -7.73
CA GLU A 33 -6.19 16.82 -6.60
C GLU A 33 -6.36 16.02 -5.30
N VAL A 34 -5.26 15.87 -4.56
CA VAL A 34 -5.18 15.03 -3.36
C VAL A 34 -4.25 15.68 -2.34
N LEU A 35 -4.49 15.41 -1.06
CA LEU A 35 -3.56 15.79 0.01
C LEU A 35 -2.64 14.59 0.31
N LEU A 36 -1.36 14.75 0.05
CA LEU A 36 -0.33 13.75 0.33
C LEU A 36 0.54 14.23 1.49
N ASN A 37 0.47 13.53 2.62
CA ASN A 37 1.11 13.92 3.88
C ASN A 37 0.72 15.36 4.31
N GLY A 38 -0.55 15.73 4.09
CA GLY A 38 -1.08 17.07 4.33
C GLY A 38 -0.69 18.14 3.28
N GLN A 39 0.15 17.80 2.29
CA GLN A 39 0.59 18.72 1.23
C GLN A 39 -0.30 18.54 -0.02
N PRO A 40 -0.68 19.63 -0.72
CA PRO A 40 -1.39 19.52 -1.99
C PRO A 40 -0.52 18.82 -3.04
N ALA A 41 -1.05 17.75 -3.61
CA ALA A 41 -0.41 16.91 -4.61
C ALA A 41 -1.42 16.53 -5.70
N ARG A 42 -0.93 16.02 -6.82
CA ARG A 42 -1.77 15.65 -7.97
C ARG A 42 -1.49 14.23 -8.42
N LEU A 43 -2.56 13.48 -8.65
CA LEU A 43 -2.51 12.18 -9.31
C LEU A 43 -2.14 12.36 -10.79
N ALA A 44 -1.24 11.51 -11.28
CA ALA A 44 -0.88 11.47 -12.69
C ALA A 44 -2.08 11.05 -13.57
N PRO A 45 -2.15 11.49 -14.83
CA PRO A 45 -3.14 10.99 -15.78
C PRO A 45 -2.89 9.49 -16.04
N GLY A 46 -3.73 8.63 -15.44
CA GLY A 46 -3.54 7.17 -15.43
C GLY A 46 -3.05 6.59 -14.10
N ALA A 47 -3.07 7.36 -12.99
CA ALA A 47 -2.62 6.90 -11.69
C ALA A 47 -3.34 5.62 -11.22
N ARG A 48 -2.58 4.62 -10.79
CA ARG A 48 -3.09 3.30 -10.36
C ARG A 48 -3.14 3.21 -8.84
N ILE A 49 -4.35 3.16 -8.28
CA ILE A 49 -4.57 3.03 -6.84
C ILE A 49 -4.93 1.57 -6.55
N ARG A 50 -4.09 0.89 -5.77
CA ARG A 50 -4.34 -0.46 -5.25
C ARG A 50 -4.82 -0.36 -3.82
N ASN A 51 -5.91 -1.04 -3.48
CA ASN A 51 -6.39 -1.12 -2.10
C ASN A 51 -5.53 -2.09 -1.25
N ARG A 52 -5.95 -2.30 0.01
CA ARG A 52 -5.33 -3.23 0.96
C ARG A 52 -5.27 -4.67 0.44
N ASN A 53 -6.33 -5.10 -0.26
CA ASN A 53 -6.40 -6.39 -0.96
C ASN A 53 -5.59 -6.42 -2.28
N ASN A 54 -4.79 -5.39 -2.53
CA ASN A 54 -3.98 -5.19 -3.74
C ASN A 54 -4.79 -5.10 -5.05
N LEU A 55 -6.11 -4.92 -4.97
CA LEU A 55 -6.99 -4.74 -6.12
C LEU A 55 -6.92 -3.29 -6.60
N ILE A 56 -6.84 -3.09 -7.92
CA ILE A 56 -6.97 -1.76 -8.53
C ILE A 56 -8.38 -1.24 -8.23
N THR A 57 -8.47 -0.06 -7.63
CA THR A 57 -9.71 0.61 -7.29
C THR A 57 -9.63 2.10 -7.64
N VAL A 58 -10.76 2.79 -7.59
CA VAL A 58 -10.88 4.19 -8.01
C VAL A 58 -10.57 5.11 -6.83
N SER A 59 -9.89 6.23 -7.06
CA SER A 59 -9.67 7.29 -6.06
C SER A 59 -10.95 7.74 -5.38
N GLY A 60 -12.07 7.76 -6.11
CA GLY A 60 -13.39 8.15 -5.62
C GLY A 60 -13.87 7.35 -4.40
N THR A 61 -13.39 6.13 -4.20
CA THR A 61 -13.81 5.25 -3.09
C THR A 61 -13.33 5.72 -1.72
N PHE A 62 -12.23 6.50 -1.66
CA PHE A 62 -11.60 6.93 -0.40
C PHE A 62 -11.55 8.46 -0.26
N ILE A 63 -12.53 9.17 -0.82
CA ILE A 63 -12.62 10.63 -0.69
C ILE A 63 -12.89 11.00 0.77
N GLY A 64 -12.08 11.92 1.31
CA GLY A 64 -12.20 12.45 2.67
C GLY A 64 -11.39 11.71 3.74
N GLU A 65 -11.08 10.43 3.53
CA GLU A 65 -10.34 9.56 4.46
C GLU A 65 -8.82 9.79 4.38
N ASP A 66 -8.13 9.77 5.52
CA ASP A 66 -6.68 9.68 5.59
C ASP A 66 -6.22 8.21 5.60
N LEU A 67 -5.61 7.76 4.51
CA LEU A 67 -5.15 6.38 4.37
C LEU A 67 -3.62 6.32 4.38
N PRO A 68 -3.00 5.43 5.19
CA PRO A 68 -1.59 5.14 5.04
C PRO A 68 -1.38 4.44 3.70
N VAL A 69 -0.58 5.04 2.83
CA VAL A 69 -0.24 4.49 1.52
C VAL A 69 1.27 4.42 1.34
N ARG A 70 1.69 3.57 0.41
CA ARG A 70 2.92 3.81 -0.36
C ARG A 70 2.56 4.40 -1.72
N TYR A 71 3.42 5.24 -2.26
CA TYR A 71 3.20 5.87 -3.56
C TYR A 71 4.51 6.06 -4.33
N THR A 72 4.48 5.96 -5.64
CA THR A 72 5.58 6.39 -6.52
C THR A 72 5.25 7.74 -7.14
N ARG A 73 6.29 8.56 -7.36
CA ARG A 73 6.19 9.75 -8.20
C ARG A 73 6.85 9.47 -9.55
N ASP A 74 6.21 9.95 -10.61
CA ASP A 74 6.78 10.08 -11.94
C ASP A 74 7.94 11.12 -11.94
N PRO A 75 8.89 11.11 -12.89
CA PRO A 75 9.85 12.20 -13.09
C PRO A 75 9.24 13.62 -13.14
N LEU A 76 7.96 13.78 -13.54
CA LEU A 76 7.22 15.06 -13.44
C LEU A 76 6.76 15.43 -12.02
N GLY A 77 7.07 14.62 -11.01
CA GLY A 77 6.66 14.81 -9.61
C GLY A 77 5.22 14.35 -9.29
N LEU A 78 4.46 13.91 -10.29
CA LEU A 78 3.07 13.47 -10.16
C LEU A 78 2.96 12.08 -9.53
N VAL A 79 1.92 11.83 -8.73
CA VAL A 79 1.70 10.53 -8.08
C VAL A 79 1.20 9.50 -9.11
N PHE A 80 2.00 8.48 -9.42
CA PHE A 80 1.76 7.55 -10.53
C PHE A 80 1.16 6.20 -10.09
N GLU A 81 1.72 5.58 -9.05
CA GLU A 81 1.10 4.41 -8.42
C GLU A 81 0.91 4.67 -6.93
N VAL A 82 -0.17 4.12 -6.38
CA VAL A 82 -0.53 4.18 -4.96
C VAL A 82 -0.90 2.77 -4.51
N TRP A 83 -0.43 2.40 -3.33
CA TRP A 83 -0.76 1.16 -2.63
C TRP A 83 -1.27 1.52 -1.24
N VAL A 84 -2.57 1.38 -0.99
CA VAL A 84 -3.13 1.51 0.35
C VAL A 84 -2.58 0.38 1.21
N LEU A 85 -2.00 0.75 2.35
CA LEU A 85 -1.51 -0.17 3.36
C LEU A 85 -2.59 -0.38 4.42
N SER A 86 -2.69 -1.59 4.92
CA SER A 86 -3.33 -1.87 6.20
C SER A 86 -2.43 -1.38 7.34
N ALA A 87 -2.99 -1.13 8.53
CA ALA A 87 -2.19 -0.74 9.70
C ALA A 87 -1.10 -1.78 10.03
N GLU A 88 -1.43 -3.06 9.85
CA GLU A 88 -0.52 -4.21 10.02
C GLU A 88 0.59 -4.24 8.95
N GLU A 89 0.25 -4.05 7.66
CA GLU A 89 1.24 -3.94 6.58
C GLU A 89 2.19 -2.75 6.78
N ALA A 90 1.66 -1.62 7.25
CA ALA A 90 2.44 -0.42 7.54
C ALA A 90 3.39 -0.58 8.74
N ALA A 91 3.25 -1.66 9.52
CA ALA A 91 4.16 -2.05 10.60
C ALA A 91 5.12 -3.19 10.21
N ALA A 92 4.86 -3.92 9.11
CA ALA A 92 5.51 -5.20 8.80
C ALA A 92 6.57 -5.19 7.69
N ASP A 93 6.75 -4.08 6.97
CA ASP A 93 7.74 -3.99 5.89
C ASP A 93 9.14 -3.59 6.42
N PRO A 94 10.23 -4.34 6.15
CA PRO A 94 10.33 -5.61 5.40
C PRO A 94 10.77 -6.80 6.28
N LEU A 95 10.21 -7.99 6.04
CA LEU A 95 10.66 -9.25 6.66
C LEU A 95 10.90 -10.37 5.61
N PRO A 96 11.83 -11.31 5.90
CA PRO A 96 12.47 -12.17 4.89
C PRO A 96 11.59 -13.33 4.37
N PRO A 97 11.98 -13.96 3.25
CA PRO A 97 11.23 -15.10 2.69
C PRO A 97 11.33 -16.33 3.59
N SER A 98 10.18 -16.86 4.03
CA SER A 98 10.09 -18.21 4.61
C SER A 98 8.73 -18.83 4.30
N TYR A 99 8.77 -19.94 3.58
CA TYR A 99 7.64 -20.79 3.22
C TYR A 99 7.11 -21.57 4.43
N SER A 100 5.79 -21.79 4.54
CA SER A 100 5.17 -23.13 4.71
C SER A 100 3.63 -23.07 4.88
N SER A 101 2.91 -24.03 4.29
CA SER A 101 1.45 -24.28 4.38
C SER A 101 1.11 -25.55 3.56
N PRO A 102 0.01 -26.31 3.80
CA PRO A 102 -0.82 -26.51 5.01
C PRO A 102 -0.39 -27.87 5.66
N PRO A 103 -1.21 -28.90 6.01
CA PRO A 103 -2.67 -29.04 6.32
C PRO A 103 -3.11 -28.25 7.58
N ALA A 104 -4.35 -28.25 8.11
CA ALA A 104 -5.63 -28.96 7.96
C ALA A 104 -5.85 -30.27 8.76
N ASN A 105 -6.84 -30.24 9.66
CA ASN A 105 -7.25 -31.21 10.70
C ASN A 105 -7.61 -32.61 10.19
#